data_AF-A0A435YDE7-F1
#
_entry.id   AF-A0A435YDE7-F1
#
_cell.length_a   1.000
_cell.length_b   1.000
_cell.length_c   1.000
_cell.angle_alpha   90.00
_cell.angle_beta   90.00
_cell.angle_gamma   90.00
#
_symmetry.space_group_name_H-M   'P 1'
#
loop_
_entity.id
_entity.type
_entity.pdbx_description
1 polymer ?
#
loop_
_entity_poly.entity_id
_entity_poly.type
_entity_poly.pdbx_seq_one_letter_code
_entity_poly.pdbx_strand_id
1 'polypeptide(L)'
;AKACIGADSVLNTPGWTIADDFGYYSEKRPSVYFRLGIRNEEIGSVFPLHHARFRIDEAALKVGATTLVAAATAFLSTGAP
;
A
#
# COMPACT_ATOMS: atom_id res chain seq x y z
N ALA A 1 -7.30 -5.98 3.88
CA ALA A 1 -5.95 -5.94 4.48
C ALA A 1 -5.82 -6.88 5.68
N LYS A 2 -6.34 -6.55 6.87
CA LYS A 2 -6.15 -7.37 8.10
C LYS A 2 -6.46 -8.86 7.93
N ALA A 3 -7.55 -9.19 7.24
CA ALA A 3 -7.94 -10.58 6.97
C ALA A 3 -6.96 -11.34 6.06
N CYS A 4 -6.16 -10.63 5.24
CA CYS A 4 -5.30 -11.24 4.22
C CYS A 4 -3.82 -11.24 4.61
N ILE A 5 -3.38 -10.22 5.36
CA ILE A 5 -1.96 -10.03 5.71
C ILE A 5 -1.72 -10.01 7.21
N GLY A 6 -2.74 -10.27 8.03
CA GLY A 6 -2.67 -10.19 9.49
C GLY A 6 -2.92 -8.77 10.02
N ALA A 7 -3.41 -8.68 11.26
CA ALA A 7 -3.69 -7.39 11.91
C ALA A 7 -2.41 -6.61 12.23
N ASP A 8 -1.35 -7.31 12.62
CA ASP A 8 -0.07 -6.72 13.02
C ASP A 8 0.72 -6.12 11.85
N SER A 9 0.39 -6.51 10.62
CA SER A 9 0.98 -5.97 9.39
C SER A 9 0.26 -4.72 8.86
N VAL A 10 -0.72 -4.20 9.60
CA VAL A 10 -1.46 -2.97 9.25
C VAL A 10 -1.18 -1.90 10.29
N LEU A 11 -0.48 -0.85 9.87
CA LEU A 11 -0.04 0.22 10.75
C LEU A 11 -0.79 1.52 10.47
N ASN A 12 -1.24 2.19 11.54
CA ASN A 12 -1.70 3.58 11.46
C ASN A 12 -0.49 4.50 11.58
N THR A 13 -0.09 5.09 10.46
CA THR A 13 1.03 6.02 10.38
C THR A 13 0.53 7.47 10.39
N PRO A 14 1.31 8.42 10.92
CA PRO A 14 0.96 9.84 10.79
C PRO A 14 0.83 10.27 9.32
N GLY A 15 0.14 11.38 9.13
CA GLY A 15 0.01 12.05 7.84
C GLY A 15 1.38 12.32 7.22
N TRP A 16 1.42 12.33 5.89
CA TRP A 16 2.64 12.47 5.11
C TRP A 16 2.54 13.70 4.22
N THR A 17 3.59 14.50 4.16
CA THR A 17 3.64 15.75 3.38
C THR A 17 4.13 15.53 1.94
N ILE A 18 4.00 14.32 1.39
CA ILE A 18 4.30 14.07 -0.02
C ILE A 18 3.14 14.53 -0.90
N ALA A 19 3.47 14.98 -2.11
CA ALA A 19 2.48 15.20 -3.15
C ALA A 19 2.36 13.94 -4.02
N ASP A 20 1.12 13.53 -4.29
CA ASP A 20 0.77 12.43 -5.17
C ASP A 20 -0.50 12.86 -5.92
N ASP A 21 -0.52 12.67 -7.24
CA ASP A 21 -1.65 13.07 -8.08
C ASP A 21 -2.90 12.21 -7.82
N PHE A 22 -2.79 11.14 -7.04
CA PHE A 22 -3.93 10.39 -6.52
C PHE A 22 -4.94 11.29 -5.77
N GLY A 23 -4.47 12.43 -5.23
CA GLY A 23 -5.32 13.47 -4.66
C GLY A 23 -6.52 13.82 -5.56
N TYR A 24 -6.30 13.96 -6.88
CA TYR A 24 -7.35 14.28 -7.84
C TYR A 24 -8.48 13.23 -7.89
N TYR A 25 -8.17 11.94 -7.72
CA TYR A 25 -9.20 10.89 -7.65
C TYR A 25 -9.96 10.96 -6.33
N SER A 26 -9.22 11.15 -5.22
CA SER A 26 -9.79 11.17 -3.88
C SER A 26 -10.74 12.34 -3.62
N GLU A 27 -10.59 13.45 -4.35
CA GLU A 27 -11.55 14.57 -4.34
C GLU A 27 -12.91 14.22 -4.97
N LYS A 28 -12.96 13.24 -5.88
CA LYS A 28 -14.17 12.95 -6.68
C LYS A 28 -14.92 11.72 -6.21
N ARG A 29 -14.25 10.76 -5.56
CA ARG A 29 -14.81 9.47 -5.15
C ARG A 29 -14.30 9.05 -3.78
N PRO A 30 -15.10 8.31 -2.99
CA PRO A 30 -14.59 7.61 -1.81
C PRO A 30 -13.38 6.78 -2.18
N SER A 31 -12.23 7.11 -1.60
CA SER A 31 -10.94 6.57 -2.03
C SER A 31 -10.13 6.16 -0.80
N VAL A 32 -9.24 5.19 -1.02
CA VAL A 32 -8.27 4.74 -0.01
C VAL A 32 -6.90 4.76 -0.66
N TYR A 33 -5.97 5.48 -0.04
CA TYR A 33 -4.55 5.49 -0.39
C TYR A 33 -3.74 4.92 0.78
N PHE A 34 -2.81 4.02 0.50
CA PHE A 34 -2.00 3.38 1.53
C PHE A 34 -0.57 3.13 1.04
N ARG A 35 0.34 2.97 2.00
CA ARG A 35 1.75 2.66 1.74
C ARG A 35 1.99 1.16 1.92
N LEU A 36 2.79 0.58 1.04
CA LEU A 36 3.25 -0.81 1.14
C LEU A 36 4.66 -0.84 1.77
N GLY A 37 4.84 -1.64 2.82
CA GLY A 37 6.15 -1.84 3.42
C GLY A 37 7.08 -2.61 2.48
N ILE A 38 8.20 -1.98 2.11
CA ILE A 38 9.21 -2.54 1.18
C ILE A 38 10.62 -2.61 1.79
N ARG A 39 10.77 -2.19 3.05
CA ARG A 39 12.08 -2.11 3.72
C ARG A 39 12.57 -3.51 4.10
N ASN A 40 13.80 -3.83 3.72
CA ASN A 40 14.48 -5.06 4.11
C ASN A 40 15.99 -4.80 4.21
N GLU A 41 16.56 -4.96 5.41
CA GLU A 41 17.97 -4.65 5.69
C GLU A 41 18.93 -5.71 5.15
N GLU A 42 18.51 -6.99 5.15
CA GLU A 42 19.32 -8.12 4.66
C GLU A 42 19.67 -7.97 3.19
N ILE A 43 18.70 -7.49 2.41
CA ILE A 43 18.87 -7.19 0.98
C ILE A 43 18.99 -5.69 0.74
N GLY A 44 19.41 -4.88 1.71
CA GLY A 44 19.71 -3.45 1.51
C GLY A 44 18.61 -2.60 0.84
N SER A 45 17.34 -3.00 0.93
CA SER A 45 16.17 -2.20 0.54
C SER A 45 15.87 -1.20 1.64
N VAL A 46 16.69 -0.14 1.72
CA VAL A 46 16.69 0.81 2.85
C VAL A 46 16.69 2.27 2.42
N PHE A 47 16.94 2.55 1.14
CA PHE A 47 17.00 3.90 0.59
C PHE A 47 15.58 4.40 0.26
N PRO A 48 15.28 5.69 0.49
CA PRO A 48 13.97 6.25 0.20
C PRO A 48 13.72 6.38 -1.30
N LEU A 49 12.46 6.58 -1.68
CA LEU A 49 12.06 6.99 -3.03
C LEU A 49 12.89 8.23 -3.46
N HIS A 50 13.24 8.30 -4.74
CA HIS A 50 14.12 9.32 -5.36
C HIS A 50 15.62 9.24 -5.04
N HIS A 51 16.08 8.33 -4.17
CA HIS A 51 17.51 8.11 -3.99
C HIS A 51 18.10 7.27 -5.15
N ALA A 52 19.33 7.56 -5.61
CA ALA A 52 20.01 6.83 -6.69
C ALA A 52 20.30 5.32 -6.41
N ARG A 53 20.07 4.86 -5.17
CA ARG A 53 20.25 3.47 -4.73
C ARG A 53 18.92 2.83 -4.34
N PHE A 54 17.82 3.51 -4.64
CA PHE A 54 16.48 3.02 -4.37
C PHE A 54 16.31 1.65 -5.02
N ARG A 55 15.87 0.71 -4.19
CA ARG A 55 15.39 -0.61 -4.59
C ARG A 55 14.33 -1.05 -3.60
N ILE A 56 13.59 -2.08 -3.96
CA ILE A 56 12.52 -2.65 -3.14
C ILE A 56 12.82 -4.09 -2.78
N ASP A 57 12.18 -4.60 -1.73
CA ASP A 57 12.02 -6.04 -1.53
C ASP A 57 10.87 -6.55 -2.41
N GLU A 58 11.19 -7.34 -3.44
CA GLU A 58 10.18 -7.87 -4.37
C GLU A 58 9.20 -8.86 -3.70
N ALA A 59 9.54 -9.43 -2.55
CA ALA A 59 8.59 -10.23 -1.77
C ALA A 59 7.35 -9.41 -1.37
N ALA A 60 7.48 -8.08 -1.24
CA ALA A 60 6.36 -7.18 -0.95
C ALA A 60 5.35 -7.10 -2.10
N LEU A 61 5.73 -7.36 -3.36
CA LEU A 61 4.83 -7.29 -4.51
C LEU A 61 3.63 -8.22 -4.34
N LYS A 62 3.86 -9.43 -3.82
CA LYS A 62 2.80 -10.40 -3.51
C LYS A 62 1.81 -9.85 -2.49
N VAL A 63 2.31 -9.17 -1.46
CA VAL A 63 1.48 -8.54 -0.40
C VAL A 63 0.63 -7.43 -0.99
N GLY A 64 1.21 -6.56 -1.83
CA GLY A 64 0.50 -5.49 -2.53
C GLY A 64 -0.61 -6.00 -3.43
N ALA A 65 -0.30 -6.96 -4.31
CA ALA A 65 -1.27 -7.57 -5.22
C ALA A 65 -2.41 -8.25 -4.48
N THR A 66 -2.10 -9.06 -3.46
CA THR A 66 -3.10 -9.75 -2.64
C THR A 66 -4.02 -8.75 -1.93
N THR A 67 -3.46 -7.64 -1.42
CA THR A 67 -4.24 -6.60 -0.73
C THR A 67 -5.24 -5.92 -1.66
N LEU A 68 -4.82 -5.57 -2.88
CA LEU A 68 -5.70 -4.95 -3.89
C LEU A 68 -6.79 -5.92 -4.35
N VAL A 69 -6.44 -7.16 -4.68
CA VAL A 69 -7.41 -8.20 -5.09
C VAL A 69 -8.43 -8.42 -3.99
N ALA A 70 -7.97 -8.62 -2.75
CA ALA A 70 -8.89 -8.86 -1.64
C ALA A 70 -9.80 -7.66 -1.38
N ALA A 71 -9.30 -6.42 -1.51
CA ALA A 71 -10.13 -5.22 -1.38
C ALA A 71 -11.21 -5.16 -2.46
N ALA A 72 -10.85 -5.41 -3.72
CA ALA A 72 -11.80 -5.43 -4.83
C ALA A 72 -12.84 -6.54 -4.69
N THR A 73 -12.42 -7.77 -4.39
CA THR A 73 -13.33 -8.90 -4.18
C THR A 73 -14.27 -8.65 -3.01
N ALA A 74 -13.77 -8.14 -1.88
CA ALA A 74 -14.62 -7.82 -0.73
C ALA A 74 -15.66 -6.75 -1.08
N PHE A 75 -15.26 -5.67 -1.76
CA PHE A 75 -16.17 -4.62 -2.20
C PHE A 75 -17.27 -5.18 -3.13
N LEU A 76 -16.87 -5.89 -4.19
CA LEU A 76 -17.81 -6.42 -5.17
C LEU A 76 -18.72 -7.53 -4.62
N SER A 77 -18.25 -8.33 -3.66
CA SER A 77 -19.04 -9.40 -3.04
C SER A 77 -20.16 -8.86 -2.15
N THR A 78 -20.03 -7.63 -1.65
CA THR A 78 -21.07 -7.02 -0.80
C THR A 78 -22.24 -6.40 -1.56
N GLY A 79 -22.21 -6.40 -2.91
CA GLY A 79 -23.24 -5.75 -3.72
C GLY A 79 -23.35 -4.24 -3.47
N ALA A 80 -22.30 -3.64 -2.90
CA ALA A 80 -22.24 -2.20 -2.67
C ALA A 80 -22.38 -1.47 -4.02
N PRO A 81 -23.21 -0.42 -4.11
CA PRO A 81 -23.45 0.32 -5.34
C PRO A 81 -22.18 0.98 -5.90
#